data_AF-A0A103DWF1-F1
#
_entry.id   AF-A0A103DWF1-F1
#
_cell.length_a   1.000
_cell.length_b   1.000
_cell.length_c   1.000
_cell.angle_alpha   90.00
_cell.angle_beta   90.00
_cell.angle_gamma   90.00
#
_symmetry.space_group_name_H-M   'P 1'
#
loop_
_entity.id
_entity.type
_entity.pdbx_description
1 polymer ?
#
loop_
_entity_poly.entity_id
_entity_poly.type
_entity_poly.pdbx_seq_one_letter_code
_entity_poly.pdbx_strand_id
1 'polypeptide(L)'
;MELHDALWIPLAPLVVRDALHDPALVRASLEYCEAFSRLSRDEFSVALSVPFGLLRARYEVRAHVVAGEHGDAPGSARHTLHFRARSDELGALRGQIDVSLPPAECAPREAGGAGRGGECDDLPAKPATRVEYAIWATAFGPLAELPVRQLRDALAELADDFFTEFGQIVLAKHGLAPNRARAGARARQHVFLRPASMTLGAKRSPAMSADGALTARAAGALGHRESSPLPPWAWAAMIVFVALLLYAVR
;
A
#
# COMPACT_ATOMS: atom_id res chain seq x y z
N MET A 1 20.65 -5.54 -3.78
CA MET A 1 20.05 -4.91 -4.98
C MET A 1 20.01 -3.41 -4.74
N GLU A 2 20.06 -2.63 -5.81
CA GLU A 2 20.10 -1.17 -5.77
C GLU A 2 19.15 -0.61 -6.82
N LEU A 3 18.40 0.42 -6.45
CA LEU A 3 17.49 1.18 -7.29
C LEU A 3 17.75 2.66 -7.03
N HIS A 4 17.95 3.44 -8.08
CA HIS A 4 18.06 4.89 -8.01
C HIS A 4 17.14 5.47 -9.07
N ASP A 5 16.36 6.48 -8.69
CA ASP A 5 15.55 7.22 -9.64
C ASP A 5 15.33 8.67 -9.18
N ALA A 6 14.77 9.49 -10.06
CA ALA A 6 14.42 10.87 -9.79
C ALA A 6 13.09 11.24 -10.44
N LEU A 7 12.26 11.98 -9.70
CA LEU A 7 10.95 12.44 -10.17
C LEU A 7 10.76 13.92 -9.89
N TRP A 8 9.79 14.50 -10.57
CA TRP A 8 9.44 15.92 -10.44
C TRP A 8 8.07 16.07 -9.80
N ILE A 9 8.01 16.81 -8.69
CA ILE A 9 6.76 17.20 -8.04
C ILE A 9 6.52 18.68 -8.32
N PRO A 10 5.37 19.08 -8.90
CA PRO A 10 5.10 20.47 -9.29
C PRO A 10 4.68 21.34 -8.10
N LEU A 11 5.52 21.38 -7.06
CA LEU A 11 5.40 22.12 -5.81
C LEU A 11 6.77 22.68 -5.40
N ALA A 12 6.77 23.63 -4.45
CA ALA A 12 7.99 24.20 -3.89
C ALA A 12 8.73 23.19 -2.98
N PRO A 13 10.08 23.21 -2.90
CA PRO A 13 10.83 22.19 -2.16
C PRO A 13 10.52 22.16 -0.66
N LEU A 14 10.28 23.33 -0.06
CA LEU A 14 9.89 23.43 1.35
C LEU A 14 8.58 22.68 1.61
N VAL A 15 7.60 22.85 0.72
CA VAL A 15 6.29 22.20 0.81
C VAL A 15 6.41 20.69 0.66
N VAL A 16 7.18 20.23 -0.34
CA VAL A 16 7.42 18.79 -0.57
C VAL A 16 8.13 18.17 0.64
N ARG A 17 9.16 18.84 1.17
CA ARG A 17 9.89 18.37 2.35
C ARG A 17 8.97 18.25 3.56
N ASP A 18 8.21 19.30 3.87
CA ASP A 18 7.30 19.29 5.03
C ASP A 18 6.22 18.22 4.87
N ALA A 19 5.75 17.98 3.65
CA ALA A 19 4.79 16.93 3.34
C ALA A 19 5.37 15.51 3.47
N LEU A 20 6.64 15.28 3.11
CA LEU A 20 7.32 14.00 3.30
C LEU A 20 7.53 13.65 4.79
N HIS A 21 7.62 14.66 5.66
CA HIS A 21 7.71 14.48 7.11
C HIS A 21 6.35 14.32 7.80
N ASP A 22 5.24 14.54 7.09
CA ASP A 22 3.89 14.41 7.64
C ASP A 22 3.41 12.95 7.51
N PRO A 23 3.33 12.19 8.63
CA PRO A 23 2.96 10.78 8.59
C PRO A 23 1.52 10.56 8.09
N ALA A 24 0.63 11.56 8.19
CA ALA A 24 -0.72 11.44 7.67
C ALA A 24 -0.73 11.47 6.14
N LEU A 25 0.09 12.33 5.54
CA LEU A 25 0.26 12.40 4.09
C LEU A 25 0.97 11.17 3.56
N VAL A 26 2.08 10.76 4.17
CA VAL A 26 2.80 9.54 3.79
C VAL A 26 1.88 8.32 3.84
N ARG A 27 1.10 8.17 4.92
CA ARG A 27 0.11 7.08 5.03
C ARG A 27 -0.93 7.15 3.91
N ALA A 28 -1.44 8.33 3.59
CA ALA A 28 -2.47 8.50 2.57
C ALA A 28 -1.97 8.18 1.15
N SER A 29 -0.68 8.37 0.89
CA SER A 29 -0.04 8.08 -0.39
C SER A 29 0.29 6.61 -0.62
N LEU A 30 0.23 5.77 0.42
CA LEU A 30 0.51 4.34 0.30
C LEU A 30 -0.75 3.57 -0.13
N GLU A 31 -0.85 3.25 -1.42
CA GLU A 31 -2.03 2.55 -1.99
C GLU A 31 -2.28 1.18 -1.32
N TYR A 32 -1.22 0.41 -1.06
CA TYR A 32 -1.31 -0.94 -0.50
C TYR A 32 -1.25 -1.01 1.03
N CYS A 33 -1.49 0.12 1.73
CA CYS A 33 -1.41 0.17 3.19
C CYS A 33 -2.67 -0.34 3.88
N GLU A 34 -2.53 -1.41 4.66
CA GLU A 34 -3.62 -1.97 5.47
C GLU A 34 -3.62 -1.38 6.89
N ALA A 35 -2.43 -1.23 7.48
CA ALA A 35 -2.25 -0.63 8.79
C ALA A 35 -1.00 0.24 8.80
N PHE A 36 -1.08 1.36 9.51
CA PHE A 36 0.05 2.26 9.72
C PHE A 36 -0.05 2.80 11.15
N SER A 37 0.95 2.47 11.96
CA SER A 37 1.04 2.87 13.36
C SER A 37 2.41 3.45 13.65
N ARG A 38 2.44 4.62 14.28
CA ARG A 38 3.66 5.23 14.79
C ARG A 38 4.03 4.55 16.11
N LEU A 39 5.18 3.87 16.16
CA LEU A 39 5.66 3.18 17.36
C LEU A 39 6.41 4.16 18.28
N SER A 40 7.26 5.00 17.69
CA SER A 40 8.01 6.04 18.41
C SER A 40 8.13 7.31 17.56
N ARG A 41 8.94 8.29 17.99
CA ARG A 41 9.13 9.53 17.23
C ARG A 41 9.66 9.24 15.82
N ASP A 42 10.56 8.29 15.71
CA ASP A 42 11.32 7.99 14.49
C ASP A 42 11.13 6.53 14.04
N GLU A 43 10.23 5.77 14.67
CA GLU A 43 9.92 4.37 14.31
C GLU A 43 8.44 4.19 13.95
N PHE A 44 8.20 3.50 12.86
CA PHE A 44 6.88 3.23 12.29
C PHE A 44 6.71 1.75 11.99
N SER A 45 5.50 1.25 12.22
CA SER A 45 5.07 -0.07 11.77
C SER A 45 3.98 0.08 10.71
N VAL A 46 4.16 -0.58 9.58
CA VAL A 46 3.28 -0.52 8.42
C VAL A 46 3.00 -1.94 7.93
N ALA A 47 1.73 -2.29 7.77
CA ALA A 47 1.33 -3.52 7.07
C ALA A 47 0.96 -3.18 5.63
N LEU A 48 1.67 -3.78 4.67
CA LEU A 48 1.47 -3.59 3.24
C LEU A 48 1.02 -4.90 2.59
N SER A 49 0.06 -4.84 1.68
CA SER A 49 -0.35 -5.98 0.85
C SER A 49 0.02 -5.74 -0.61
N VAL A 50 1.26 -6.09 -0.94
CA VAL A 50 1.87 -5.79 -2.24
C VAL A 50 1.60 -6.93 -3.23
N PRO A 51 1.12 -6.61 -4.45
CA PRO A 51 1.08 -7.57 -5.54
C PRO A 51 2.49 -7.82 -6.09
N PHE A 52 2.88 -9.08 -6.19
CA PHE A 52 4.06 -9.56 -6.91
C PHE A 52 3.60 -10.48 -8.05
N GLY A 53 3.27 -9.89 -9.20
CA GLY A 53 2.71 -10.63 -10.34
C GLY A 53 1.37 -11.29 -9.98
N LEU A 54 1.30 -12.63 -10.03
CA LEU A 54 0.10 -13.40 -9.68
C LEU A 54 -0.09 -13.60 -8.17
N LEU A 55 0.93 -13.29 -7.37
CA LEU A 55 0.91 -13.48 -5.92
C LEU A 55 0.61 -12.14 -5.25
N ARG A 56 -0.12 -12.18 -4.13
CA ARG A 56 -0.19 -11.05 -3.20
C ARG A 56 0.45 -11.51 -1.91
N ALA A 57 1.33 -10.68 -1.37
CA ALA A 57 1.94 -10.97 -0.08
C ALA A 57 1.75 -9.81 0.87
N ARG A 58 1.38 -10.19 2.09
CA ARG A 58 1.32 -9.27 3.21
C ARG A 58 2.71 -9.17 3.84
N TYR A 59 3.20 -7.95 3.94
CA TYR A 59 4.45 -7.59 4.58
C TYR A 59 4.19 -6.73 5.80
N GLU A 60 4.76 -7.12 6.93
CA GLU A 60 4.91 -6.26 8.10
C GLU A 60 6.26 -5.53 8.00
N VAL A 61 6.20 -4.22 7.81
CA VAL A 61 7.34 -3.33 7.62
C VAL A 61 7.57 -2.55 8.90
N ARG A 62 8.79 -2.65 9.44
CA ARG A 62 9.28 -1.71 10.45
C ARG A 62 10.24 -0.74 9.79
N ALA A 63 9.96 0.54 9.95
CA ALA A 63 10.72 1.61 9.34
C ALA A 63 11.26 2.55 10.43
N HIS A 64 12.54 2.89 10.35
CA HIS A 64 13.22 3.81 11.23
C HIS A 64 13.74 4.99 10.42
N VAL A 65 13.20 6.18 10.70
CA VAL A 65 13.57 7.43 10.03
C VAL A 65 14.78 8.01 10.73
N VAL A 66 15.86 8.18 10.01
CA VAL A 66 17.02 8.93 10.48
C VAL A 66 17.05 10.23 9.68
N ALA A 67 16.89 11.35 10.39
CA ALA A 67 17.11 12.65 9.77
C ALA A 67 18.58 12.71 9.35
N GLY A 68 18.84 12.66 8.05
CA GLY A 68 20.18 12.88 7.52
C GLY A 68 20.59 14.32 7.79
N GLU A 69 21.88 14.52 8.07
CA GLU A 69 22.44 15.86 8.16
C GLU A 69 22.26 16.59 6.82
N HIS A 70 22.17 17.92 6.88
CA HIS A 70 22.24 18.78 5.70
C HIS A 70 23.43 18.32 4.86
N GLY A 71 23.21 17.90 3.62
CA GLY A 71 24.32 17.48 2.77
C GLY A 71 25.34 18.61 2.62
N ASP A 72 26.58 18.28 2.28
CA ASP A 72 27.69 19.23 2.06
C ASP A 72 27.32 20.40 1.13
N ALA A 73 26.27 20.26 0.31
CA ALA A 73 25.68 21.35 -0.46
C ALA A 73 24.65 22.14 0.38
N PRO A 74 24.86 23.45 0.59
CA PRO A 74 23.92 24.29 1.35
C PRO A 74 22.54 24.27 0.69
N GLY A 75 21.54 23.75 1.42
CA GLY A 75 20.15 23.64 0.95
C GLY A 75 19.71 22.24 0.50
N SER A 76 20.60 21.25 0.48
CA SER A 76 20.23 19.86 0.19
C SER A 76 19.75 19.15 1.47
N ALA A 77 18.46 18.82 1.51
CA ALA A 77 17.89 18.03 2.60
C ALA A 77 17.96 16.55 2.22
N ARG A 78 18.71 15.76 3.00
CA ARG A 78 18.80 14.30 2.85
C ARG A 78 18.10 13.61 4.02
N HIS A 79 17.32 12.61 3.73
CA HIS A 79 16.65 11.78 4.73
C HIS A 79 16.92 10.31 4.43
N THR A 80 17.32 9.57 5.44
CA THR A 80 17.61 8.14 5.32
C THR A 80 16.60 7.36 6.14
N LEU A 81 15.95 6.40 5.52
CA LEU A 81 14.99 5.51 6.16
C LEU A 81 15.54 4.09 6.13
N HIS A 82 15.78 3.49 7.29
CA HIS A 82 16.05 2.06 7.36
C HIS A 82 14.74 1.30 7.45
N PHE A 83 14.57 0.25 6.66
CA PHE A 83 13.37 -0.56 6.70
C PHE A 83 13.67 -2.05 6.78
N ARG A 84 12.74 -2.76 7.41
CA ARG A 84 12.71 -4.22 7.45
C ARG A 84 11.29 -4.68 7.22
N ALA A 85 11.04 -5.25 6.06
CA ALA A 85 9.80 -5.93 5.70
C ALA A 85 9.93 -7.43 5.95
N ARG A 86 8.90 -8.03 6.52
CA ARG A 86 8.79 -9.48 6.70
C ARG A 86 7.43 -9.97 6.26
N SER A 87 7.43 -11.11 5.59
CA SER A 87 6.25 -11.88 5.23
C SER A 87 6.49 -13.33 5.62
N ASP A 88 5.48 -13.97 6.21
CA ASP A 88 5.56 -15.39 6.57
C ASP A 88 5.56 -16.28 5.32
N GLU A 89 4.95 -15.81 4.23
CA GLU A 89 4.77 -16.59 2.99
C GLU A 89 5.93 -16.40 2.00
N LEU A 90 6.40 -15.16 1.83
CA LEU A 90 7.40 -14.84 0.82
C LEU A 90 8.78 -14.54 1.39
N GLY A 91 8.98 -14.47 2.71
CA GLY A 91 10.29 -14.18 3.31
C GLY A 91 10.47 -12.72 3.69
N ALA A 92 11.72 -12.24 3.73
CA ALA A 92 12.03 -10.92 4.30
C ALA A 92 12.84 -10.03 3.36
N LEU A 93 12.65 -8.72 3.45
CA LEU A 93 13.39 -7.70 2.73
C LEU A 93 13.91 -6.67 3.73
N ARG A 94 15.21 -6.42 3.75
CA ARG A 94 15.81 -5.37 4.58
C ARG A 94 16.55 -4.40 3.70
N GLY A 95 16.45 -3.11 3.99
CA GLY A 95 17.14 -2.11 3.21
C GLY A 95 17.21 -0.75 3.89
N GLN A 96 17.69 0.20 3.12
CA GLN A 96 17.61 1.62 3.41
C GLN A 96 17.12 2.37 2.18
N ILE A 97 16.45 3.48 2.41
CA ILE A 97 15.99 4.42 1.39
C ILE A 97 16.61 5.77 1.72
N ASP A 98 17.41 6.30 0.81
CA ASP A 98 17.85 7.70 0.89
C ASP A 98 16.98 8.54 -0.03
N VAL A 99 16.48 9.65 0.49
CA VAL A 99 15.73 10.66 -0.26
C VAL A 99 16.48 11.97 -0.15
N SER A 100 16.84 12.56 -1.29
CA SER A 100 17.48 13.87 -1.37
C SER A 100 16.62 14.84 -2.17
N LEU A 101 16.43 16.02 -1.60
CA LEU A 101 15.80 17.14 -2.28
C LEU A 101 16.92 18.13 -2.63
N PRO A 102 17.43 18.13 -3.87
CA PRO A 102 18.27 19.22 -4.35
C PRO A 102 17.54 20.57 -4.23
N PRO A 103 18.29 21.67 -4.08
CA PRO A 103 17.71 23.01 -4.08
C PRO A 103 16.88 23.23 -5.35
N ALA A 104 15.81 24.03 -5.26
CA ALA A 104 14.87 24.25 -6.36
C ALA A 104 15.58 24.71 -7.64
N GLU A 105 15.86 23.78 -8.53
CA GLU A 105 16.15 24.05 -9.92
C GLU A 105 14.82 24.10 -10.65
N CYS A 106 14.56 25.19 -11.37
CA CYS A 106 13.41 25.28 -12.27
C CYS A 106 13.36 24.02 -13.14
N ALA A 107 12.20 23.34 -13.17
CA ALA A 107 12.03 22.19 -14.05
C ALA A 107 12.48 22.53 -15.48
N PRO A 108 13.16 21.61 -16.18
CA PRO A 108 13.38 21.74 -17.61
C PRO A 108 12.02 22.00 -18.27
N ARG A 109 11.90 23.15 -18.92
CA ARG A 109 10.74 23.51 -19.72
C ARG A 109 10.55 22.39 -20.76
N GLU A 110 9.48 21.60 -20.67
CA GLU A 110 9.18 20.59 -21.69
C GLU A 110 9.15 21.27 -23.06
N ALA A 111 10.16 20.98 -23.88
CA ALA A 111 10.24 21.43 -25.25
C ALA A 111 9.26 20.58 -26.09
N GLY A 112 7.98 20.92 -26.02
CA GLY A 112 6.91 20.15 -26.66
C GLY A 112 5.79 21.03 -27.19
N GLY A 113 6.03 21.67 -28.34
CA GLY A 113 4.98 22.38 -29.09
C GLY A 113 5.52 23.24 -30.21
N ALA A 114 5.85 22.63 -31.35
CA ALA A 114 6.03 23.35 -32.60
C ALA A 114 4.68 23.95 -33.04
N GLY A 115 4.40 25.17 -32.58
CA GLY A 115 3.23 25.95 -32.94
C GLY A 115 3.65 27.41 -33.13
N ARG A 116 3.46 27.91 -34.36
CA ARG A 116 3.70 29.30 -34.77
C ARG A 116 3.09 30.31 -33.78
N GLY A 117 3.92 31.28 -33.38
CA GLY A 117 3.57 32.69 -33.16
C GLY A 117 2.39 33.00 -32.24
N GLY A 118 2.68 33.54 -31.06
CA GLY A 118 1.69 34.27 -30.27
C GLY A 118 2.08 34.37 -28.80
N GLU A 119 2.39 35.60 -28.39
CA GLU A 119 2.40 36.14 -27.03
C GLU A 119 3.37 35.57 -25.99
N CYS A 120 4.17 36.47 -25.43
CA CYS A 120 4.93 36.26 -24.20
C CYS A 120 3.94 36.02 -23.05
N ASP A 121 3.59 34.76 -22.77
CA ASP A 121 2.90 34.41 -21.53
C ASP A 121 3.89 34.53 -20.36
N ASP A 122 3.81 35.65 -19.66
CA ASP A 122 4.29 35.92 -18.30
C ASP A 122 3.59 35.00 -17.27
N LEU A 123 3.62 33.68 -17.49
CA LEU A 123 3.22 32.71 -16.48
C LEU A 123 4.44 32.45 -15.57
N PRO A 124 4.33 32.66 -14.25
CA PRO A 124 5.43 32.35 -13.34
C PRO A 124 5.79 30.88 -13.51
N ALA A 125 7.08 30.59 -13.72
CA ALA A 125 7.60 29.23 -13.79
C ALA A 125 7.03 28.44 -12.61
N LYS A 126 6.18 27.45 -12.90
CA LYS A 126 5.53 26.67 -11.85
C LYS A 126 6.64 26.03 -11.00
N PRO A 127 6.66 26.24 -9.67
CA PRO A 127 7.71 25.66 -8.85
C PRO A 127 7.63 24.14 -8.99
N ALA A 128 8.73 23.53 -9.38
CA ALA A 128 8.86 22.08 -9.47
C ALA A 128 10.09 21.67 -8.66
N THR A 129 9.92 20.65 -7.85
CA THR A 129 10.98 20.09 -7.01
C THR A 129 11.37 18.75 -7.59
N ARG A 130 12.66 18.59 -7.88
CA ARG A 130 13.24 17.29 -8.17
C ARG A 130 13.41 16.53 -6.85
N VAL A 131 12.87 15.33 -6.76
CA VAL A 131 13.07 14.42 -5.64
C VAL A 131 13.90 13.26 -6.18
N GLU A 132 15.10 13.10 -5.64
CA GLU A 132 15.98 11.98 -5.97
C GLU A 132 15.90 10.96 -4.84
N TYR A 133 15.77 9.68 -5.20
CA TYR A 133 15.71 8.61 -4.22
C TYR A 133 16.57 7.43 -4.62
N ALA A 134 17.17 6.79 -3.61
CA ALA A 134 17.97 5.59 -3.78
C ALA A 134 17.54 4.54 -2.74
N ILE A 135 17.27 3.32 -3.20
CA ILE A 135 16.87 2.18 -2.39
C ILE A 135 17.95 1.12 -2.49
N TRP A 136 18.57 0.78 -1.36
CA TRP A 136 19.42 -0.40 -1.24
C TRP A 136 18.70 -1.44 -0.40
N ALA A 137 18.51 -2.63 -0.96
CA ALA A 137 17.79 -3.69 -0.29
C ALA A 137 18.44 -5.06 -0.50
N THR A 138 18.22 -5.94 0.46
CA THR A 138 18.63 -7.34 0.44
C THR A 138 17.43 -8.21 0.80
N ALA A 139 17.11 -9.15 -0.07
CA ALA A 139 16.06 -10.14 0.13
C ALA A 139 16.61 -11.38 0.87
N PHE A 140 15.76 -12.04 1.63
CA PHE A 140 16.07 -13.23 2.43
C PHE A 140 14.91 -14.23 2.34
N GLY A 141 15.22 -15.53 2.41
CA GLY A 141 14.21 -16.59 2.32
C GLY A 141 13.69 -16.79 0.88
N PRO A 142 12.44 -17.23 0.69
CA PRO A 142 11.86 -17.46 -0.64
C PRO A 142 11.93 -16.24 -1.57
N LEU A 143 11.86 -15.02 -1.02
CA LEU A 143 12.00 -13.78 -1.78
C LEU A 143 13.36 -13.66 -2.47
N ALA A 144 14.41 -14.24 -1.88
CA ALA A 144 15.76 -14.20 -2.43
C ALA A 144 15.94 -15.13 -3.63
N GLU A 145 15.04 -16.11 -3.80
CA GLU A 145 15.03 -17.01 -4.97
C GLU A 145 14.44 -16.32 -6.20
N LEU A 146 13.69 -15.22 -6.02
CA LEU A 146 13.14 -14.46 -7.13
C LEU A 146 14.25 -13.77 -7.93
N PRO A 147 14.07 -13.61 -9.25
CA PRO A 147 14.98 -12.82 -10.08
C PRO A 147 15.12 -11.40 -9.54
N VAL A 148 16.35 -10.95 -9.31
CA VAL A 148 16.65 -9.60 -8.78
C VAL A 148 15.97 -8.50 -9.59
N ARG A 149 15.87 -8.67 -10.91
CA ARG A 149 15.17 -7.73 -11.80
C ARG A 149 13.70 -7.56 -11.42
N GLN A 150 13.00 -8.66 -11.15
CA GLN A 150 11.56 -8.64 -10.85
C GLN A 150 11.29 -7.93 -9.52
N LEU A 151 12.15 -8.16 -8.53
CA LEU A 151 12.06 -7.47 -7.25
C LEU A 151 12.34 -5.97 -7.38
N ARG A 152 13.34 -5.59 -8.19
CA ARG A 152 13.63 -4.19 -8.48
C ARG A 152 12.47 -3.51 -9.20
N ASP A 153 11.90 -4.16 -10.21
CA ASP A 153 10.80 -3.60 -11.00
C ASP A 153 9.55 -3.42 -10.13
N ALA A 154 9.25 -4.38 -9.24
CA ALA A 154 8.17 -4.25 -8.26
C ALA A 154 8.42 -3.14 -7.22
N LEU A 155 9.67 -2.94 -6.78
CA LEU A 155 10.03 -1.83 -5.88
C LEU A 155 9.93 -0.47 -6.59
N ALA A 156 10.29 -0.41 -7.87
CA ALA A 156 10.14 0.80 -8.69
C ALA A 156 8.67 1.15 -8.87
N GLU A 157 7.82 0.17 -9.24
CA GLU A 157 6.37 0.35 -9.35
C GLU A 157 5.75 0.86 -8.04
N LEU A 158 6.13 0.28 -6.90
CA LEU A 158 5.69 0.75 -5.59
C LEU A 158 6.11 2.19 -5.27
N ALA A 159 7.34 2.57 -5.66
CA ALA A 159 7.83 3.93 -5.45
C ALA A 159 7.10 4.93 -6.35
N ASP A 160 6.89 4.58 -7.62
CA ASP A 160 6.17 5.41 -8.59
C ASP A 160 4.71 5.63 -8.18
N ASP A 161 4.01 4.57 -7.75
CA ASP A 161 2.65 4.65 -7.20
C ASP A 161 2.61 5.60 -5.99
N PHE A 162 3.55 5.45 -5.05
CA PHE A 162 3.65 6.30 -3.86
C PHE A 162 3.81 7.77 -4.22
N PHE A 163 4.79 8.11 -5.07
CA PHE A 163 5.07 9.51 -5.40
C PHE A 163 4.00 10.15 -6.28
N THR A 164 3.36 9.35 -7.14
CA THR A 164 2.21 9.78 -7.93
C THR A 164 1.04 10.17 -7.01
N GLU A 165 0.63 9.28 -6.11
CA GLU A 165 -0.46 9.58 -5.17
C GLU A 165 -0.07 10.69 -4.19
N PHE A 166 1.17 10.72 -3.71
CA PHE A 166 1.69 11.79 -2.86
C PHE A 166 1.59 13.15 -3.53
N GLY A 167 2.07 13.29 -4.77
CA GLY A 167 1.97 14.53 -5.53
C GLY A 167 0.52 15.02 -5.62
N GLN A 168 -0.42 14.13 -5.92
CA GLN A 168 -1.85 14.48 -6.02
C GLN A 168 -2.45 14.90 -4.68
N ILE A 169 -2.14 14.19 -3.59
CA ILE A 169 -2.65 14.49 -2.25
C ILE A 169 -2.10 15.83 -1.76
N VAL A 170 -0.82 16.10 -1.95
CA VAL A 170 -0.20 17.37 -1.54
C VAL A 170 -0.74 18.52 -2.39
N LEU A 171 -0.87 18.35 -3.71
CA LEU A 171 -1.52 19.35 -4.57
C LEU A 171 -2.96 19.65 -4.11
N ALA A 172 -3.72 18.62 -3.72
CA ALA A 172 -5.07 18.78 -3.20
C ALA A 172 -5.10 19.51 -1.85
N LYS A 173 -4.15 19.22 -0.94
CA LYS A 173 -3.98 19.93 0.35
C LYS A 173 -3.73 21.43 0.13
N HIS A 174 -3.02 21.79 -0.94
CA HIS A 174 -2.73 23.18 -1.30
C HIS A 174 -3.76 23.82 -2.26
N GLY A 175 -4.86 23.13 -2.58
CA GLY A 175 -5.93 23.67 -3.44
C GLY A 175 -5.58 23.74 -4.94
N LEU A 176 -4.48 23.14 -5.36
CA LEU A 176 -3.99 23.14 -6.75
C LEU A 176 -4.50 21.95 -7.57
N ALA A 177 -5.09 20.94 -6.93
CA ALA A 177 -5.70 19.78 -7.58
C ALA A 177 -7.08 19.47 -6.97
N PRO A 178 -8.00 18.87 -7.75
CA PRO A 178 -9.30 18.46 -7.23
C PRO A 178 -9.12 17.42 -6.11
N ASN A 179 -9.76 17.68 -4.95
CA ASN A 179 -9.67 16.81 -3.79
C ASN A 179 -10.32 15.44 -4.08
N ARG A 180 -9.48 14.40 -4.23
CA ARG A 180 -9.91 13.04 -4.57
C ARG A 180 -10.79 12.38 -3.49
N ALA A 181 -10.71 12.83 -2.23
CA ALA A 181 -11.61 12.38 -1.17
C ALA A 181 -13.09 12.65 -1.48
N ARG A 182 -13.37 13.61 -2.37
CA ARG A 182 -14.73 13.90 -2.86
C ARG A 182 -15.09 13.16 -4.16
N ALA A 183 -14.09 12.69 -4.92
CA ALA A 183 -14.28 12.14 -6.27
C ALA A 183 -14.25 10.61 -6.35
N GLY A 184 -13.85 9.90 -5.30
CA GLY A 184 -13.88 8.46 -5.33
C GLY A 184 -13.46 7.86 -4.01
N ALA A 185 -14.44 7.47 -3.20
CA ALA A 185 -14.27 6.24 -2.43
C ALA A 185 -13.97 5.14 -3.46
N ARG A 186 -12.69 4.93 -3.79
CA ARG A 186 -12.23 3.73 -4.49
C ARG A 186 -12.68 2.60 -3.58
N ALA A 187 -13.79 1.99 -3.99
CA ALA A 187 -14.41 0.89 -3.30
C ALA A 187 -13.29 -0.08 -2.99
N ARG A 188 -13.04 -0.29 -1.70
CA ARG A 188 -12.29 -1.45 -1.23
C ARG A 188 -12.97 -2.63 -1.91
N GLN A 189 -12.38 -3.15 -2.98
CA GLN A 189 -12.82 -4.35 -3.65
C GLN A 189 -12.44 -5.53 -2.75
N HIS A 190 -13.06 -5.58 -1.58
CA HIS A 190 -13.37 -6.86 -0.99
C HIS A 190 -14.42 -7.46 -1.92
N VAL A 191 -13.93 -8.22 -2.91
CA VAL A 191 -14.72 -9.21 -3.63
C VAL A 191 -15.14 -10.24 -2.59
N PHE A 192 -16.13 -9.89 -1.78
CA PHE A 192 -16.96 -10.87 -1.12
C PHE A 192 -17.73 -11.54 -2.26
N LEU A 193 -17.28 -12.72 -2.66
CA LEU A 193 -18.13 -13.70 -3.31
C LEU A 193 -19.32 -13.96 -2.37
N ARG A 194 -20.39 -13.17 -2.49
CA ARG A 194 -21.68 -13.49 -1.88
C ARG A 194 -22.30 -14.61 -2.71
N PRO A 195 -22.64 -15.77 -2.11
CA PRO A 195 -23.46 -16.75 -2.80
C PRO A 195 -24.83 -16.12 -3.06
N ALA A 196 -25.30 -16.24 -4.30
CA ALA A 196 -26.65 -15.87 -4.68
C ALA A 196 -27.63 -16.68 -3.83
N SER A 197 -28.25 -16.03 -2.85
CA SER A 197 -29.47 -16.50 -2.23
C SER A 197 -30.54 -15.44 -2.47
N MET A 198 -31.72 -15.95 -2.84
CA MET A 198 -33.00 -15.27 -3.06
C MET A 198 -33.30 -14.78 -4.49
N THR A 199 -34.09 -15.58 -5.21
CA THR A 199 -35.36 -15.08 -5.73
C THR A 199 -36.52 -15.96 -5.24
N LEU A 200 -37.41 -15.29 -4.52
CA LEU A 200 -38.71 -15.73 -4.03
C LEU A 200 -39.71 -15.68 -5.21
N GLY A 201 -40.55 -16.70 -5.36
CA GLY A 201 -41.64 -16.71 -6.36
C GLY A 201 -42.81 -17.57 -5.88
N ALA A 202 -43.92 -16.91 -5.57
CA ALA A 202 -45.06 -17.45 -4.83
C ALA A 202 -46.13 -18.15 -5.71
N LYS A 203 -46.91 -19.01 -5.05
CA LYS A 203 -48.29 -19.45 -5.33
C LYS A 203 -48.60 -20.26 -6.61
N ARG A 204 -49.01 -21.53 -6.40
CA ARG A 204 -50.39 -22.02 -6.61
C ARG A 204 -50.53 -23.49 -6.18
N SER A 205 -51.54 -23.77 -5.36
CA SER A 205 -52.15 -25.10 -5.23
C SER A 205 -53.26 -25.25 -6.28
N PRO A 206 -53.60 -26.48 -6.71
CA PRO A 206 -54.73 -27.18 -6.08
C PRO A 206 -54.52 -28.71 -5.87
N ALA A 207 -55.46 -29.30 -5.14
CA ALA A 207 -55.49 -30.65 -4.58
C ALA A 207 -55.77 -31.79 -5.60
N MET A 208 -55.37 -33.03 -5.27
CA MET A 208 -56.26 -34.18 -4.97
C MET A 208 -55.49 -35.53 -5.03
N SER A 209 -55.75 -36.36 -3.99
CA SER A 209 -55.68 -37.83 -3.84
C SER A 209 -54.57 -38.68 -4.49
N ALA A 210 -53.86 -39.48 -3.69
CA ALA A 210 -54.20 -40.90 -3.45
C ALA A 210 -53.06 -41.64 -2.71
N ASP A 211 -53.47 -42.64 -1.94
CA ASP A 211 -52.72 -43.70 -1.26
C ASP A 211 -51.46 -44.22 -1.95
N GLY A 212 -50.53 -44.76 -1.16
CA GLY A 212 -49.62 -45.80 -1.64
C GLY A 212 -48.28 -45.88 -0.92
N ALA A 213 -48.15 -46.91 -0.11
CA ALA A 213 -46.96 -47.28 0.63
C ALA A 213 -45.74 -47.68 -0.24
N LEU A 214 -44.59 -47.76 0.45
CA LEU A 214 -43.40 -48.61 0.23
C LEU A 214 -42.19 -48.02 -0.54
N THR A 215 -41.12 -47.87 0.23
CA THR A 215 -39.72 -48.30 -0.03
C THR A 215 -39.07 -47.94 -1.37
N ALA A 216 -38.03 -47.09 -1.33
CA ALA A 216 -36.73 -47.40 -1.93
C ALA A 216 -35.66 -46.33 -1.60
N ARG A 217 -34.51 -46.85 -1.16
CA ARG A 217 -33.15 -46.28 -1.09
C ARG A 217 -32.90 -44.98 -1.87
N ALA A 218 -32.44 -43.95 -1.16
CA ALA A 218 -31.62 -42.88 -1.72
C ALA A 218 -30.18 -43.02 -1.20
N ALA A 219 -29.26 -43.28 -2.12
CA ALA A 219 -27.83 -43.20 -1.92
C ALA A 219 -27.33 -41.82 -2.39
N GLY A 220 -26.35 -41.26 -1.67
CA GLY A 220 -25.38 -40.34 -2.28
C GLY A 220 -25.37 -38.89 -1.78
N ALA A 221 -24.53 -38.68 -0.76
CA ALA A 221 -23.58 -37.56 -0.65
C ALA A 221 -24.10 -36.12 -0.42
N LEU A 222 -24.31 -35.78 0.86
CA LEU A 222 -23.97 -34.46 1.41
C LEU A 222 -23.41 -34.64 2.83
N GLY A 223 -22.10 -34.76 2.95
CA GLY A 223 -21.38 -34.62 4.22
C GLY A 223 -20.88 -33.19 4.35
N HIS A 224 -21.73 -32.31 4.85
CA HIS A 224 -21.36 -30.99 5.35
C HIS A 224 -20.31 -31.18 6.46
N ARG A 225 -19.04 -30.83 6.19
CA ARG A 225 -18.00 -30.81 7.24
C ARG A 225 -18.29 -29.62 8.14
N GLU A 226 -19.04 -29.88 9.21
CA GLU A 226 -19.22 -28.96 10.33
C GLU A 226 -17.84 -28.53 10.84
N SER A 227 -17.54 -27.24 10.69
CA SER A 227 -16.54 -26.56 11.49
C SER A 227 -17.01 -26.58 12.94
N SER A 228 -16.59 -27.59 13.71
CA SER A 228 -16.83 -27.60 15.15
C SER A 228 -16.20 -26.33 15.76
N PRO A 229 -16.98 -25.46 16.42
CA PRO A 229 -16.40 -24.36 17.17
C PRO A 229 -15.49 -24.97 18.24
N LEU A 230 -14.24 -24.50 18.27
CA LEU A 230 -13.25 -24.95 19.25
C LEU A 230 -13.85 -24.85 20.66
N PRO A 231 -13.58 -25.83 21.55
CA PRO A 231 -14.07 -25.80 22.92
C PRO A 231 -13.75 -24.46 23.59
N PRO A 232 -14.63 -23.92 24.46
CA PRO A 232 -14.43 -22.61 25.08
C PRO A 232 -13.11 -22.51 25.88
N TRP A 233 -12.58 -23.64 26.38
CA TRP A 233 -11.28 -23.67 27.04
C TRP A 233 -10.11 -23.41 26.08
N ALA A 234 -10.23 -23.77 24.80
CA ALA A 234 -9.19 -23.51 23.79
C ALA A 234 -9.10 -22.02 23.45
N TRP A 235 -10.23 -21.31 23.48
CA TRP A 235 -10.26 -19.85 23.39
C TRP A 235 -9.58 -19.18 24.58
N ALA A 236 -9.86 -19.65 25.80
CA ALA A 236 -9.18 -19.15 26.99
C ALA A 236 -7.66 -19.39 26.95
N ALA A 237 -7.23 -20.58 26.51
CA ALA A 237 -5.82 -20.91 26.34
C ALA A 237 -5.14 -20.03 25.28
N MET A 238 -5.83 -19.74 24.16
CA MET A 238 -5.32 -18.85 23.12
C MET A 238 -5.16 -17.41 23.64
N ILE A 239 -6.13 -16.90 24.40
CA ILE A 239 -6.07 -15.55 25.00
C ILE A 239 -4.90 -15.44 25.98
N VAL A 240 -4.72 -16.44 26.86
CA VAL A 240 -3.60 -16.47 27.81
C VAL A 240 -2.26 -16.55 27.07
N PHE A 241 -2.16 -17.36 26.02
CA PHE A 241 -0.94 -17.49 25.22
C PHE A 241 -0.57 -16.18 24.53
N VAL A 242 -1.55 -15.48 23.95
CA VAL A 242 -1.35 -14.15 23.35
C VAL A 242 -0.95 -13.12 24.42
N ALA A 243 -1.56 -13.13 25.60
CA ALA A 243 -1.18 -12.24 26.69
C ALA A 243 0.26 -12.49 27.18
N LEU A 244 0.68 -13.76 27.23
CA LEU A 244 2.04 -14.17 27.64
C LEU A 244 3.09 -13.73 26.61
N LEU A 245 2.79 -13.84 25.31
CA LEU A 245 3.62 -13.29 24.23
C LEU A 245 3.76 -11.77 24.33
N LEU A 246 2.67 -11.05 24.61
CA LEU A 246 2.71 -9.60 24.78
C LEU A 246 3.50 -9.16 26.02
N TYR A 247 3.51 -9.96 27.08
CA TYR A 247 4.28 -9.68 28.28
C TYR A 247 5.77 -9.99 28.11
N ALA A 248 6.12 -11.05 27.37
CA ALA A 248 7.52 -11.43 27.12
C ALA A 248 8.25 -10.50 26.14
N VAL A 249 7.51 -9.69 25.37
CA VAL A 249 8.05 -8.74 24.40
C VAL A 249 8.15 -7.31 24.98
N ARG A 250 7.77 -7.12 26.25
CA ARG A 250 7.84 -5.84 26.96
C ARG A 250 8.96 -5.85 27.99
#